data_AF-A0A1S9RYY5-F1
#
_entry.id   AF-A0A1S9RYY5-F1
#
_cell.length_a   1.000
_cell.length_b   1.000
_cell.length_c   1.000
_cell.angle_alpha   90.00
_cell.angle_beta   90.00
_cell.angle_gamma   90.00
#
_symmetry.space_group_name_H-M   'P 1'
#
loop_
_entity.id
_entity.type
_entity.pdbx_description
1 polymer ?
#
loop_
_entity_poly.entity_id
_entity_poly.type
_entity_poly.pdbx_seq_one_letter_code
_entity_poly.pdbx_strand_id
1 'polypeptide(L)'
;MRIYVQVPHRKTEMDDAVTRSRQAIKYGPPELIAYRDLTEKGSSDTPKLLGYKIGKQDRSGLVPGGFITWLVWEIVPGLRLGDGNGADPFWALERGERNQVRSAFQKAAPTLHEKGWFPRVCGASSLVWHRETQKLYFIGPFSMAGKPERPIVFGAKWIAHFDLAKPDPSTDIRRSG
;
A
#
# COMPACT_ATOMS: atom_id res chain seq x y z
N MET A 1 6.36 1.43 10.63
CA MET A 1 7.27 0.27 10.57
C MET A 1 6.47 -0.99 10.30
N ARG A 2 7.00 -1.92 9.51
CA ARG A 2 6.45 -3.26 9.30
C ARG A 2 7.55 -4.31 9.37
N ILE A 3 7.18 -5.51 9.81
CA ILE A 3 8.04 -6.68 9.85
C ILE A 3 7.41 -7.77 8.99
N TYR A 4 8.18 -8.30 8.06
CA TYR A 4 7.85 -9.50 7.30
C TYR A 4 8.64 -10.66 7.90
N VAL A 5 7.97 -11.69 8.40
CA VAL A 5 8.60 -12.85 9.03
C VAL A 5 8.03 -14.13 8.45
N GLN A 6 8.90 -15.11 8.20
CA GLN A 6 8.45 -16.44 7.79
C GLN A 6 7.83 -17.17 8.98
N VAL A 7 6.66 -17.76 8.75
CA VAL A 7 5.98 -18.65 9.71
C VAL A 7 6.03 -20.10 9.22
N PRO A 8 5.90 -21.09 10.13
CA PRO A 8 5.88 -22.50 9.75
C PRO A 8 4.75 -22.79 8.77
N HIS A 9 4.89 -23.86 7.99
CA HIS A 9 3.79 -24.42 7.24
C HIS A 9 2.69 -24.89 8.20
N ARG A 10 1.45 -24.83 7.71
CA ARG A 10 0.29 -25.26 8.48
C ARG A 10 0.47 -26.71 8.95
N LYS A 11 0.14 -26.98 10.21
CA LYS A 11 0.31 -28.29 10.91
C LYS A 11 1.75 -28.66 11.30
N THR A 12 2.72 -27.76 11.11
CA THR A 12 4.12 -27.96 11.54
C THR A 12 4.55 -26.94 12.61
N GLU A 13 3.59 -26.17 13.12
CA GLU A 13 3.84 -25.09 14.08
C GLU A 13 4.45 -25.60 15.39
N MET A 14 4.08 -26.83 15.78
CA MET A 14 4.54 -27.51 16.99
C MET A 14 5.73 -28.45 16.75
N ASP A 15 6.20 -28.57 15.50
CA ASP A 15 7.35 -29.41 15.19
C ASP A 15 8.64 -28.83 15.79
N ASP A 16 9.63 -29.69 15.97
CA ASP A 16 10.94 -29.30 16.46
C ASP A 16 11.62 -28.28 15.52
N ALA A 17 12.58 -27.54 16.08
CA ALA A 17 13.27 -26.46 15.37
C ALA A 17 14.01 -26.94 14.11
N VAL A 18 14.51 -28.18 14.09
CA VAL A 18 15.22 -28.75 12.93
C VAL A 18 14.23 -28.98 11.80
N THR A 19 13.08 -29.59 12.11
CA THR A 19 12.00 -29.79 11.13
C THR A 19 11.50 -28.46 10.56
N ARG A 20 11.23 -27.46 11.41
CA ARG A 20 10.82 -26.12 10.94
C ARG A 20 11.92 -25.43 10.12
N SER A 21 13.19 -25.57 10.48
CA SER A 21 14.30 -24.92 9.75
C SER A 21 14.40 -25.33 8.28
N ARG A 22 13.98 -26.56 7.94
CA ARG A 22 13.98 -27.09 6.56
C ARG A 22 13.00 -26.34 5.66
N GLN A 23 12.07 -25.60 6.24
CA GLN A 23 11.08 -24.79 5.53
C GLN A 23 11.64 -23.42 5.13
N ALA A 24 12.80 -23.02 5.65
CA ALA A 24 13.38 -21.70 5.43
C ALA A 24 13.53 -21.36 3.94
N ILE A 25 12.96 -20.22 3.52
CA ILE A 25 13.10 -19.69 2.17
C ILE A 25 13.72 -18.30 2.19
N LYS A 26 14.28 -17.91 1.04
CA LYS A 26 14.62 -16.51 0.76
C LYS A 26 13.38 -15.80 0.24
N TYR A 27 13.07 -14.62 0.79
CA TYR A 27 11.95 -13.80 0.34
C TYR A 27 12.30 -12.31 0.47
N GLY A 28 12.12 -11.57 -0.63
CA GLY A 28 12.21 -10.12 -0.64
C GLY A 28 10.80 -9.53 -0.70
N PRO A 29 10.30 -8.86 0.35
CA PRO A 29 8.97 -8.28 0.33
C PRO A 29 8.81 -7.28 -0.82
N PRO A 30 7.80 -7.42 -1.71
CA PRO A 30 7.57 -6.48 -2.80
C PRO A 30 7.41 -5.03 -2.33
N GLU A 31 6.90 -4.83 -1.11
CA GLU A 31 6.79 -3.51 -0.51
C GLU A 31 8.15 -2.84 -0.25
N LEU A 32 9.18 -3.61 0.17
CA LEU A 32 10.53 -3.06 0.34
C LEU A 32 11.11 -2.62 -1.01
N ILE A 33 10.87 -3.39 -2.07
CA ILE A 33 11.30 -3.04 -3.44
C ILE A 33 10.64 -1.73 -3.87
N ALA A 34 9.33 -1.61 -3.64
CA ALA A 34 8.58 -0.40 -3.97
C ALA A 34 9.09 0.84 -3.23
N TYR A 35 9.23 0.76 -1.90
CA TYR A 35 9.69 1.91 -1.10
C TYR A 35 11.12 2.33 -1.47
N ARG A 36 12.01 1.38 -1.80
CA ARG A 36 13.35 1.71 -2.30
C ARG A 36 13.27 2.47 -3.62
N ASP A 37 12.60 1.90 -4.62
CA ASP A 37 12.53 2.48 -5.96
C ASP A 37 11.80 3.84 -5.97
N LEU A 38 10.70 3.98 -5.22
CA LEU A 38 9.98 5.25 -5.07
C LEU A 38 10.82 6.33 -4.39
N THR A 39 11.63 5.96 -3.40
CA THR A 39 12.54 6.89 -2.71
C THR A 39 13.70 7.29 -3.62
N GLU A 40 14.31 6.33 -4.31
CA GLU A 40 15.40 6.57 -5.27
C GLU A 40 14.92 7.46 -6.44
N LYS A 41 13.66 7.29 -6.89
CA LYS A 41 13.00 8.16 -7.89
C LYS A 41 12.53 9.51 -7.35
N GLY A 42 12.75 9.82 -6.07
CA GLY A 42 12.35 11.09 -5.47
C GLY A 42 10.85 11.34 -5.48
N SER A 43 10.03 10.28 -5.36
CA SER A 43 8.56 10.41 -5.36
C SER A 43 8.09 11.39 -4.28
N SER A 44 7.38 12.43 -4.69
CA SER A 44 6.78 13.39 -3.77
C SER A 44 5.55 12.82 -3.07
N ASP A 45 4.82 11.91 -3.71
CA ASP A 45 3.45 11.54 -3.34
C ASP A 45 3.40 10.26 -2.49
N THR A 46 4.55 9.80 -2.00
CA THR A 46 4.68 8.57 -1.19
C THR A 46 5.64 8.81 -0.03
N PRO A 47 5.48 8.13 1.11
CA PRO A 47 6.45 8.24 2.21
C PRO A 47 7.85 7.80 1.79
N LYS A 48 8.87 8.49 2.28
CA LYS A 48 10.27 8.09 2.05
C LYS A 48 10.63 6.85 2.87
N LEU A 49 11.43 5.97 2.29
CA LEU A 49 12.08 4.90 3.02
C LEU A 49 13.14 5.52 3.96
N LEU A 50 13.02 5.25 5.27
CA LEU A 50 13.97 5.74 6.26
C LEU A 50 15.04 4.70 6.59
N GLY A 51 14.69 3.41 6.51
CA GLY A 51 15.62 2.33 6.76
C GLY A 51 14.98 0.96 6.60
N TYR A 52 15.82 -0.04 6.43
CA TYR A 52 15.41 -1.43 6.37
C TYR A 52 16.52 -2.35 6.89
N LYS A 53 16.14 -3.55 7.31
CA LYS A 53 17.07 -4.63 7.66
C LYS A 53 16.54 -5.91 7.04
N ILE A 54 17.40 -6.62 6.32
CA ILE A 54 17.10 -7.97 5.81
C ILE A 54 17.93 -8.94 6.65
N GLY A 55 17.28 -9.98 7.17
CA GLY A 55 17.93 -10.95 8.03
C GLY A 55 17.33 -12.34 7.90
N LYS A 56 17.88 -13.23 8.72
CA LYS A 56 17.36 -14.58 8.95
C LYS A 56 17.00 -14.72 10.42
N GLN A 57 15.97 -15.50 10.68
CA GLN A 57 15.59 -15.89 12.02
C GLN A 57 16.68 -16.76 12.63
N ASP A 58 16.95 -16.56 13.91
CA ASP A 58 17.90 -17.37 14.67
C ASP A 58 17.31 -18.74 15.05
N ARG A 59 18.03 -19.49 15.89
CA ARG A 59 17.62 -20.84 16.33
C ARG A 59 16.32 -20.85 17.14
N SER A 60 15.95 -19.74 17.76
CA SER A 60 14.71 -19.58 18.53
C SER A 60 13.53 -19.10 17.69
N GLY A 61 13.77 -18.75 16.42
CA GLY A 61 12.75 -18.25 15.51
C GLY A 61 11.63 -19.25 15.19
N LEU A 62 10.55 -18.72 14.64
CA LEU A 62 9.42 -19.51 14.16
C LEU A 62 9.83 -20.43 13.01
N VAL A 63 10.74 -19.99 12.16
CA VAL A 63 11.39 -20.85 11.17
C VAL A 63 12.88 -20.53 11.24
N PRO A 64 13.69 -21.32 11.98
CA PRO A 64 15.12 -21.05 12.08
C PRO A 64 15.78 -21.01 10.70
N GLY A 65 16.54 -19.94 10.42
CA GLY A 65 17.11 -19.68 9.10
C GLY A 65 16.15 -19.09 8.07
N GLY A 66 14.84 -19.05 8.35
CA GLY A 66 13.81 -18.42 7.53
C GLY A 66 13.94 -16.90 7.49
N PHE A 67 13.30 -16.25 6.53
CA PHE A 67 13.47 -14.80 6.35
C PHE A 67 12.85 -13.99 7.51
N ILE A 68 13.44 -12.83 7.77
CA ILE A 68 12.86 -11.74 8.57
C ILE A 68 13.36 -10.40 8.02
N THR A 69 12.44 -9.49 7.70
CA THR A 69 12.74 -8.19 7.10
C THR A 69 12.00 -7.08 7.83
N TRP A 70 12.73 -6.06 8.27
CA TRP A 70 12.20 -4.83 8.88
C TRP A 70 12.20 -3.72 7.85
N LEU A 71 11.11 -2.95 7.81
CA LEU A 71 10.92 -1.82 6.91
C LEU A 71 10.40 -0.62 7.72
N VAL A 72 11.08 0.53 7.61
CA VAL A 72 10.71 1.78 8.25
C VAL A 72 10.60 2.88 7.20
N TRP A 73 9.47 3.59 7.19
CA TRP A 73 9.19 4.67 6.27
C TRP A 73 8.67 5.89 7.05
N GLU A 74 8.70 7.04 6.39
CA GLU A 74 8.22 8.32 6.90
C GLU A 74 6.75 8.25 7.33
N ILE A 75 6.42 8.89 8.46
CA ILE A 75 5.03 9.21 8.77
C ILE A 75 4.74 10.56 8.11
N VAL A 76 4.02 10.52 6.99
CA VAL A 76 3.65 11.72 6.25
C VAL A 76 2.62 12.54 7.04
N PRO A 77 2.61 13.88 6.93
CA PRO A 77 1.65 14.71 7.63
C PRO A 77 0.26 14.61 7.01
N GLY A 78 -0.77 14.89 7.81
CA GLY A 78 -2.16 15.01 7.34
C GLY A 78 -3.12 13.95 7.88
N LEU A 79 -4.34 14.00 7.37
CA LEU A 79 -5.45 13.14 7.75
C LEU A 79 -5.48 11.90 6.86
N ARG A 80 -5.41 10.70 7.45
CA ARG A 80 -5.68 9.46 6.72
C ARG A 80 -7.17 9.39 6.37
N LEU A 81 -7.47 9.20 5.09
CA LEU A 81 -8.83 9.36 4.55
C LEU A 81 -9.76 8.16 4.81
N GLY A 82 -9.22 7.04 5.28
CA GLY A 82 -9.97 5.85 5.64
C GLY A 82 -9.14 4.83 6.42
N ASP A 83 -9.80 3.73 6.78
CA ASP A 83 -9.20 2.60 7.48
C ASP A 83 -9.83 1.27 7.02
N GLY A 84 -9.74 0.22 7.84
CA GLY A 84 -10.33 -1.09 7.51
C GLY A 84 -11.85 -1.11 7.46
N ASN A 85 -12.52 -0.08 7.99
CA ASN A 85 -13.97 0.01 8.08
C ASN A 85 -14.59 0.92 7.02
N GLY A 86 -13.78 1.73 6.32
CA GLY A 86 -14.25 2.54 5.19
C GLY A 86 -13.57 3.90 5.09
N ALA A 87 -14.29 4.85 4.50
CA ALA A 87 -13.82 6.19 4.15
C ALA A 87 -14.48 7.31 4.96
N ASP A 88 -14.93 6.99 6.19
CA ASP A 88 -15.62 7.96 7.05
C ASP A 88 -14.83 9.27 7.26
N PRO A 89 -13.49 9.25 7.48
CA PRO A 89 -12.72 10.48 7.58
C PRO A 89 -12.81 11.36 6.33
N PHE A 90 -12.81 10.77 5.13
CA PHE A 90 -13.03 11.51 3.89
C PHE A 90 -14.44 12.10 3.81
N TRP A 91 -15.47 11.34 4.17
CA TRP A 91 -16.86 11.80 4.08
C TRP A 91 -17.23 12.86 5.11
N ALA A 92 -16.51 12.90 6.24
CA ALA A 92 -16.60 13.96 7.25
C ALA A 92 -16.04 15.31 6.77
N LEU A 93 -15.20 15.33 5.73
CA LEU A 93 -14.68 16.57 5.16
C LEU A 93 -15.79 17.38 4.47
N GLU A 94 -15.66 18.70 4.54
CA GLU A 94 -16.55 19.61 3.81
C GLU A 94 -16.53 19.33 2.31
N ARG A 95 -17.63 19.66 1.64
CA ARG A 95 -17.79 19.39 0.20
C ARG A 95 -16.65 20.00 -0.64
N GLY A 96 -16.24 21.23 -0.30
CA GLY A 96 -15.15 21.92 -0.98
C GLY A 96 -13.82 21.19 -0.84
N GLU A 97 -13.50 20.73 0.36
CA GLU A 97 -12.25 19.99 0.61
C GLU A 97 -12.27 18.59 -0.03
N ARG A 98 -13.40 17.89 -0.01
CA ARG A 98 -13.53 16.63 -0.77
C ARG A 98 -13.25 16.81 -2.26
N ASN A 99 -13.63 17.95 -2.84
CA ASN A 99 -13.28 18.26 -4.22
C ASN A 99 -11.77 18.49 -4.40
N GLN A 100 -11.11 19.17 -3.45
CA GLN A 100 -9.66 19.36 -3.48
C GLN A 100 -8.92 18.01 -3.40
N VAL A 101 -9.36 17.10 -2.53
CA VAL A 101 -8.82 15.74 -2.44
C VAL A 101 -8.94 15.01 -3.78
N ARG A 102 -10.12 15.05 -4.42
CA ARG A 102 -10.32 14.43 -5.75
C ARG A 102 -9.40 15.04 -6.81
N SER A 103 -9.26 16.37 -6.83
CA SER A 103 -8.36 17.04 -7.76
C SER A 103 -6.89 16.68 -7.50
N ALA A 104 -6.48 16.55 -6.25
CA ALA A 104 -5.12 16.11 -5.90
C ALA A 104 -4.89 14.64 -6.31
N PHE A 105 -5.88 13.77 -6.10
CA PHE A 105 -5.85 12.37 -6.56
C PHE A 105 -5.65 12.28 -8.07
N GLN A 106 -6.42 13.05 -8.85
CA GLN A 106 -6.32 13.06 -10.32
C GLN A 106 -4.95 13.53 -10.82
N LYS A 107 -4.21 14.32 -10.03
CA LYS A 107 -2.85 14.75 -10.35
C LYS A 107 -1.80 13.74 -9.91
N ALA A 108 -1.93 13.17 -8.71
CA ALA A 108 -0.90 12.33 -8.08
C ALA A 108 -1.00 10.83 -8.46
N ALA A 109 -2.18 10.33 -8.82
CA ALA A 109 -2.33 8.93 -9.24
C ALA A 109 -1.56 8.62 -10.55
N PRO A 110 -1.63 9.45 -11.61
CA PRO A 110 -0.82 9.25 -12.82
C PRO A 110 0.68 9.28 -12.54
N THR A 111 1.15 10.27 -11.74
CA THR A 111 2.59 10.43 -11.44
C THR A 111 3.16 9.25 -10.67
N LEU A 112 2.36 8.61 -9.80
CA LEU A 112 2.73 7.40 -9.09
C LEU A 112 2.75 6.20 -10.04
N HIS A 113 1.72 6.05 -10.89
CA HIS A 113 1.64 4.97 -11.86
C HIS A 113 2.80 5.00 -12.87
N GLU A 114 3.18 6.19 -13.36
CA GLU A 114 4.33 6.39 -14.26
C GLU A 114 5.66 5.96 -13.61
N LYS A 115 5.79 6.10 -12.28
CA LYS A 115 6.94 5.58 -11.53
C LYS A 115 6.95 4.04 -11.43
N GLY A 116 5.92 3.37 -11.95
CA GLY A 116 5.82 1.92 -12.02
C GLY A 116 5.18 1.26 -10.79
N TRP A 117 4.53 2.04 -9.92
CA TRP A 117 3.92 1.53 -8.69
C TRP A 117 2.50 2.02 -8.51
N PHE A 118 1.71 1.27 -7.78
CA PHE A 118 0.38 1.68 -7.35
C PHE A 118 -0.01 0.98 -6.03
N PRO A 119 -0.90 1.54 -5.19
CA PRO A 119 -1.35 0.84 -3.98
C PRO A 119 -1.91 -0.54 -4.31
N ARG A 120 -1.44 -1.56 -3.60
CA ARG A 120 -1.95 -2.93 -3.72
C ARG A 120 -3.40 -3.01 -3.24
N VAL A 121 -3.70 -2.27 -2.17
CA VAL A 121 -5.05 -2.10 -1.64
C VAL A 121 -5.51 -0.70 -1.99
N CYS A 122 -6.34 -0.61 -3.02
CA CYS A 122 -6.99 0.63 -3.41
C CYS A 122 -8.14 0.93 -2.43
N GLY A 123 -8.33 2.21 -2.10
CA GLY A 123 -9.31 2.66 -1.11
C GLY A 123 -8.86 3.92 -0.40
N ALA A 124 -9.76 4.59 0.30
CA ALA A 124 -9.40 5.80 1.06
C ALA A 124 -8.35 5.53 2.15
N SER A 125 -8.26 4.27 2.61
CA SER A 125 -7.30 3.83 3.62
C SER A 125 -5.84 3.81 3.13
N SER A 126 -5.61 3.86 1.82
CA SER A 126 -4.26 4.03 1.24
C SER A 126 -3.93 5.50 0.92
N LEU A 127 -4.72 6.46 1.41
CA LEU A 127 -4.52 7.88 1.17
C LEU A 127 -4.38 8.68 2.46
N VAL A 128 -3.46 9.66 2.45
CA VAL A 128 -3.33 10.69 3.50
C VAL A 128 -3.41 12.06 2.84
N TRP A 129 -4.32 12.90 3.33
CA TRP A 129 -4.54 14.25 2.86
C TRP A 129 -3.88 15.28 3.78
N HIS A 130 -2.93 16.04 3.24
CA HIS A 130 -2.30 17.16 3.93
C HIS A 130 -2.92 18.48 3.44
N ARG A 131 -3.87 18.98 4.23
CA ARG A 131 -4.67 20.18 3.90
C ARG A 131 -3.81 21.42 3.61
N GLU A 132 -2.81 21.68 4.46
CA GLU A 132 -1.99 22.91 4.37
C GLU A 132 -1.23 23.02 3.04
N THR A 133 -0.67 21.91 2.55
CA THR A 133 0.07 21.88 1.27
C THR A 133 -0.78 21.37 0.12
N GLN A 134 -2.07 21.12 0.34
CA GLN A 134 -3.00 20.50 -0.60
C GLN A 134 -2.43 19.24 -1.28
N LYS A 135 -1.76 18.40 -0.49
CA LYS A 135 -1.01 17.25 -1.00
C LYS A 135 -1.68 15.95 -0.59
N LEU A 136 -1.77 15.02 -1.54
CA LEU A 136 -2.27 13.68 -1.31
C LEU A 136 -1.11 12.70 -1.37
N TYR A 137 -0.93 11.94 -0.29
CA TYR A 137 0.07 10.89 -0.21
C TYR A 137 -0.60 9.53 -0.37
N PHE A 138 0.01 8.66 -1.17
CA PHE A 138 -0.31 7.25 -1.24
C PHE A 138 0.54 6.48 -0.21
N ILE A 139 -0.10 5.66 0.61
CA ILE A 139 0.54 4.91 1.69
C ILE A 139 0.16 3.43 1.65
N GLY A 140 0.96 2.61 2.35
CA GLY A 140 0.69 1.18 2.51
C GLY A 140 1.45 0.33 1.49
N PRO A 141 1.05 -0.94 1.31
CA PRO A 141 1.76 -1.82 0.41
C PRO A 141 1.51 -1.43 -1.05
N PHE A 142 2.57 -1.38 -1.84
CA PHE A 142 2.51 -1.14 -3.28
C PHE A 142 2.68 -2.44 -4.07
N SER A 143 2.21 -2.42 -5.31
CA SER A 143 2.46 -3.43 -6.34
C SER A 143 2.95 -2.75 -7.60
N MET A 144 3.68 -3.49 -8.43
CA MET A 144 4.07 -2.99 -9.75
C MET A 144 2.81 -2.56 -10.51
N ALA A 145 2.85 -1.35 -11.04
CA ALA A 145 1.85 -0.86 -11.94
C ALA A 145 1.89 -1.67 -13.24
N GLY A 146 0.73 -1.94 -13.83
CA GLY A 146 0.66 -2.55 -15.15
C GLY A 146 1.27 -1.64 -16.21
N LYS A 147 1.65 -2.22 -17.36
CA LYS A 147 2.02 -1.46 -18.56
C LYS A 147 0.87 -1.54 -19.55
N PRO A 148 -0.16 -0.69 -19.42
CA PRO A 148 -1.29 -0.73 -20.32
C PRO A 148 -0.86 -0.26 -21.71
N GLU A 149 -1.44 -0.87 -22.76
CA GLU A 149 -1.22 -0.44 -24.15
C GLU A 149 -1.76 0.98 -24.42
N ARG A 150 -2.69 1.45 -23.57
CA ARG A 150 -3.31 2.77 -23.66
C ARG A 150 -3.13 3.53 -22.34
N PRO A 151 -3.01 4.87 -22.36
CA PRO A 151 -2.95 5.67 -21.13
C PRO A 151 -4.14 5.40 -20.21
N ILE A 152 -3.88 5.22 -18.91
CA ILE A 152 -4.95 5.07 -17.92
C ILE A 152 -5.56 6.43 -17.64
N VAL A 153 -6.89 6.48 -17.72
CA VAL A 153 -7.67 7.65 -17.32
C VAL A 153 -8.05 7.50 -15.85
N PHE A 154 -7.42 8.27 -14.97
CA PHE A 154 -7.75 8.35 -13.53
C PHE A 154 -9.00 9.20 -13.28
N GLY A 155 -10.12 8.78 -13.86
CA GLY A 155 -11.42 9.47 -13.81
C GLY A 155 -12.36 8.96 -12.71
N ALA A 156 -13.67 9.14 -12.91
CA ALA A 156 -14.72 8.82 -11.94
C ALA A 156 -14.66 7.38 -11.39
N LYS A 157 -14.33 6.40 -12.24
CA LYS A 157 -14.19 4.99 -11.82
C LYS A 157 -13.10 4.82 -10.77
N TRP A 158 -11.94 5.45 -10.95
CA TRP A 158 -10.85 5.40 -9.97
C TRP A 158 -11.16 6.20 -8.70
N ILE A 159 -11.81 7.35 -8.85
CA ILE A 159 -12.31 8.12 -7.69
C ILE A 159 -13.26 7.26 -6.84
N ALA A 160 -14.21 6.57 -7.45
CA ALA A 160 -15.10 5.65 -6.73
C ALA A 160 -14.36 4.43 -6.17
N HIS A 161 -13.39 3.88 -6.91
CA HIS A 161 -12.58 2.74 -6.46
C HIS A 161 -11.69 3.06 -5.25
N PHE A 162 -11.36 4.34 -5.03
CA PHE A 162 -10.69 4.84 -3.83
C PHE A 162 -11.66 5.38 -2.77
N ASP A 163 -12.95 5.06 -2.86
CA ASP A 163 -14.01 5.50 -1.95
C ASP A 163 -14.21 7.02 -1.89
N LEU A 164 -13.66 7.76 -2.85
CA LEU A 164 -13.76 9.22 -2.94
C LEU A 164 -15.06 9.67 -3.63
N ALA A 165 -15.86 8.73 -4.12
CA ALA A 165 -17.21 8.95 -4.62
C ALA A 165 -18.06 7.72 -4.28
N LYS A 166 -19.38 7.92 -4.15
CA LYS A 166 -20.29 6.78 -4.11
C LYS A 166 -20.24 6.09 -5.49
N PRO A 167 -20.18 4.75 -5.54
CA PRO A 167 -20.26 4.05 -6.82
C PRO A 167 -21.58 4.40 -7.51
N ASP A 168 -21.53 4.57 -8.83
CA ASP A 168 -22.73 4.75 -9.63
C ASP A 168 -23.51 3.43 -9.61
N PRO A 169 -24.79 3.41 -9.19
CA PRO A 169 -25.61 2.20 -9.15
C PRO A 169 -25.66 1.46 -10.50
N SER A 170 -25.46 2.17 -11.61
CA SER A 170 -25.46 1.60 -12.97
C SER A 170 -24.17 0.86 -13.35
N THR A 171 -23.12 0.97 -12.54
CA THR A 171 -21.81 0.32 -12.78
C THR A 171 -21.57 -0.91 -11.90
N ASP A 172 -22.57 -1.30 -11.10
CA ASP A 172 -22.49 -2.48 -10.24
C ASP A 172 -22.70 -3.77 -11.06
N ILE A 173 -21.63 -4.26 -11.66
CA ILE A 173 -21.61 -5.53 -12.44
C ILE A 173 -21.77 -6.75 -11.51
N ARG A 174 -21.93 -6.57 -10.19
CA ARG A 174 -22.13 -7.68 -9.23
C ARG A 174 -23.58 -8.18 -9.12
N ARG A 175 -24.47 -7.84 -10.07
CA ARG A 175 -25.85 -8.37 -10.13
C ARG A 175 -26.18 -9.21 -11.36
N SER A 176 -25.19 -9.83 -11.99
CA SER A 176 -25.45 -10.86 -13.00
C SER A 176 -24.35 -11.93 -12.94
N GLY A 177 -24.69 -13.08 -12.35
CA GLY A 177 -23.86 -14.27 -12.23
C GLY A 177 -24.21 -15.06 -10.98
#